data_AF-A0AAF6YUZ1-F1
#
_entry.id   AF-A0AAF6YUZ1-F1
#
_cell.length_a   1.000
_cell.length_b   1.000
_cell.length_c   1.000
_cell.angle_alpha   90.00
_cell.angle_beta   90.00
_cell.angle_gamma   90.00
#
_symmetry.space_group_name_H-M   'P 1'
#
loop_
_entity.id
_entity.type
_entity.pdbx_description
1 polymer ?
#
loop_
_entity_poly.entity_id
_entity_poly.type
_entity_poly.pdbx_seq_one_letter_code
_entity_poly.pdbx_strand_id
1 'polypeptide(L)'
;MGAPDTAAIPAVIGSFGDRTPPFYFLPPEAPGALPASVCLLRRSLVNGRRRLLTGTQTTAAHTGKVSLPPVFRSLLVPELSSMSVVPPNRSQTGWPRGVTQFGNKYIQQTKPLTLERTINLYPLTNYTFGTKEPLYEKDSSVAARFQRMREEFDKIGMRRTVEGVLIVHEHRLPHVLLLQLGTTFFKLPGGELNPGEDEVEGLKRLMTEILGRQDGVLQDWVIDDCIGNWWRPNFEPPQYPYIPAHITKPKEHKKLFLVQLQEKALFAVPKNYKLVAAPLFELYDNAPGYGPIISSLPQLLSRFNFIYN
;
A
#
# COMPACT_ATOMS: atom_id res chain seq x y z
N MET A 1 -9.58 90.65 22.01
CA MET A 1 -9.57 89.96 20.71
C MET A 1 -9.20 88.51 20.99
N GLY A 2 -9.93 87.48 20.57
CA GLY A 2 -11.27 87.41 19.96
C GLY A 2 -11.81 85.98 20.16
N ALA A 3 -13.14 85.80 20.18
CA ALA A 3 -13.82 84.51 20.36
C ALA A 3 -14.45 84.05 19.03
N PRO A 4 -15.23 82.93 18.93
CA PRO A 4 -15.42 81.80 19.85
C PRO A 4 -14.79 80.50 19.21
N ASP A 5 -15.34 79.29 19.05
CA ASP A 5 -16.69 78.71 19.29
C ASP A 5 -16.72 77.16 19.43
N THR A 6 -17.91 76.54 19.38
CA THR A 6 -18.31 75.47 20.33
C THR A 6 -19.02 74.26 19.70
N ALA A 7 -18.65 73.05 20.15
CA ALA A 7 -19.40 71.77 19.97
C ALA A 7 -19.49 71.22 18.51
N ALA A 8 -19.91 69.97 18.24
CA ALA A 8 -20.57 68.96 19.08
C ALA A 8 -20.23 67.49 18.68
N ILE A 9 -20.60 66.55 19.56
CA ILE A 9 -20.68 65.08 19.33
C ILE A 9 -22.18 64.71 19.39
N PRO A 10 -22.73 63.95 18.42
CA PRO A 10 -23.08 62.54 18.69
C PRO A 10 -22.95 61.58 17.49
N ALA A 11 -23.19 60.29 17.74
CA ALA A 11 -23.15 59.19 16.77
C ALA A 11 -24.56 58.61 16.49
N VAL A 12 -24.61 57.38 15.95
CA VAL A 12 -25.70 56.35 16.02
C VAL A 12 -26.58 56.11 14.76
N ILE A 13 -26.57 54.84 14.29
CA ILE A 13 -27.55 54.09 13.44
C ILE A 13 -27.77 54.48 11.96
N GLY A 14 -27.92 53.49 11.04
CA GLY A 14 -28.57 53.74 9.75
C GLY A 14 -28.57 52.72 8.58
N SER A 15 -29.09 51.49 8.75
CA SER A 15 -29.76 50.67 7.70
C SER A 15 -29.04 50.13 6.41
N PHE A 16 -29.18 48.81 6.25
CA PHE A 16 -29.33 47.98 5.02
C PHE A 16 -29.31 48.60 3.60
N GLY A 17 -28.63 47.89 2.69
CA GLY A 17 -28.81 47.98 1.23
C GLY A 17 -28.34 46.69 0.53
N ASP A 18 -29.27 45.96 -0.08
CA ASP A 18 -29.05 44.63 -0.69
C ASP A 18 -28.48 44.72 -2.12
N ARG A 19 -27.58 43.78 -2.50
CA ARG A 19 -27.42 43.21 -3.87
C ARG A 19 -26.18 42.32 -4.03
N THR A 20 -26.42 41.07 -4.42
CA THR A 20 -25.43 40.17 -5.03
C THR A 20 -25.35 40.39 -6.56
N PRO A 21 -24.17 40.17 -7.17
CA PRO A 21 -24.04 39.73 -8.56
C PRO A 21 -23.73 38.20 -8.63
N PRO A 22 -23.98 37.53 -9.76
CA PRO A 22 -24.30 36.09 -9.75
C PRO A 22 -23.12 35.13 -9.90
N PHE A 23 -23.32 33.90 -9.38
CA PHE A 23 -22.61 32.71 -9.83
C PHE A 23 -22.88 32.45 -11.32
N TYR A 24 -21.82 32.31 -12.11
CA TYR A 24 -21.92 31.71 -13.45
C TYR A 24 -21.66 30.19 -13.36
N PHE A 25 -22.74 29.42 -13.40
CA PHE A 25 -22.67 27.97 -13.66
C PHE A 25 -22.30 27.75 -15.12
N LEU A 26 -21.12 27.19 -15.38
CA LEU A 26 -20.75 26.63 -16.68
C LEU A 26 -21.10 25.13 -16.69
N PRO A 27 -21.92 24.65 -17.63
CA PRO A 27 -22.19 23.21 -17.76
C PRO A 27 -20.96 22.49 -18.36
N PRO A 28 -20.76 21.20 -18.06
CA PRO A 28 -19.72 20.41 -18.69
C PRO A 28 -20.06 20.13 -20.17
N GLU A 29 -19.11 20.38 -21.07
CA GLU A 29 -19.24 19.99 -22.48
C GLU A 29 -19.23 18.46 -22.64
N ALA A 30 -20.05 17.95 -23.55
CA ALA A 30 -20.03 16.53 -23.93
C ALA A 30 -18.86 16.26 -24.91
N PRO A 31 -18.15 15.12 -24.79
CA PRO A 31 -17.02 14.82 -25.66
C PRO A 31 -17.47 14.57 -27.10
N GLY A 32 -16.99 15.41 -28.03
CA GLY A 32 -17.18 15.24 -29.48
C GLY A 32 -16.48 13.98 -30.02
N ALA A 33 -16.98 13.47 -31.15
CA ALA A 33 -16.51 12.21 -31.72
C ALA A 33 -15.10 12.30 -32.33
N LEU A 34 -14.29 11.26 -32.11
CA LEU A 34 -13.05 11.01 -32.85
C LEU A 34 -13.35 10.23 -34.16
N PRO A 35 -12.66 10.53 -35.28
CA PRO A 35 -12.83 9.81 -36.54
C PRO A 35 -12.19 8.41 -36.52
N ALA A 36 -12.73 7.50 -37.32
CA ALA A 36 -12.34 6.09 -37.32
C ALA A 36 -11.12 5.78 -38.21
N SER A 37 -10.04 5.30 -37.59
CA SER A 37 -8.92 4.51 -38.16
C SER A 37 -7.96 4.13 -37.02
N VAL A 38 -7.37 2.94 -36.89
CA VAL A 38 -7.30 1.76 -37.77
C VAL A 38 -7.61 0.50 -36.95
N CYS A 39 -8.38 -0.45 -37.48
CA CYS A 39 -8.51 -1.78 -36.89
C CYS A 39 -8.68 -2.85 -37.99
N LEU A 40 -7.61 -3.59 -38.28
CA LEU A 40 -7.56 -4.62 -39.33
C LEU A 40 -6.74 -5.84 -38.86
N LEU A 41 -7.11 -7.00 -39.41
CA LEU A 41 -6.47 -8.32 -39.23
C LEU A 41 -6.42 -8.89 -37.79
N ARG A 42 -7.53 -9.54 -37.40
CA ARG A 42 -7.46 -10.87 -36.77
C ARG A 42 -8.59 -11.78 -37.29
N ARG A 43 -8.25 -12.75 -38.14
CA ARG A 43 -9.05 -13.94 -38.48
C ARG A 43 -8.14 -15.01 -39.11
N SER A 44 -8.65 -16.24 -39.21
CA SER A 44 -7.97 -17.46 -39.69
C SER A 44 -6.87 -18.00 -38.76
N LEU A 45 -6.77 -19.32 -38.48
CA LEU A 45 -7.69 -20.45 -38.73
C LEU A 45 -7.75 -21.38 -37.52
N VAL A 46 -8.94 -21.91 -37.20
CA VAL A 46 -9.20 -23.37 -37.07
C VAL A 46 -10.68 -23.61 -37.42
N ASN A 47 -10.97 -24.39 -38.47
CA ASN A 47 -12.25 -25.10 -38.60
C ASN A 47 -12.07 -26.24 -39.62
N GLY A 48 -12.39 -27.50 -39.28
CA GLY A 48 -11.94 -28.60 -40.14
C GLY A 48 -12.34 -30.03 -39.75
N ARG A 49 -13.63 -30.36 -39.94
CA ARG A 49 -14.29 -31.71 -40.06
C ARG A 49 -15.18 -32.09 -38.86
N ARG A 50 -16.51 -32.18 -39.07
CA ARG A 50 -17.33 -33.33 -39.55
C ARG A 50 -17.55 -34.39 -38.44
N ARG A 51 -18.74 -34.95 -38.21
CA ARG A 51 -20.10 -34.73 -38.82
C ARG A 51 -21.18 -35.34 -37.88
N LEU A 52 -22.46 -35.01 -38.15
CA LEU A 52 -23.70 -35.81 -38.02
C LEU A 52 -23.64 -37.11 -37.16
N LEU A 53 -24.61 -37.40 -36.28
CA LEU A 53 -26.06 -37.44 -36.54
C LEU A 53 -26.95 -36.99 -35.35
N THR A 54 -28.27 -36.96 -35.59
CA THR A 54 -29.33 -36.44 -34.71
C THR A 54 -30.34 -37.50 -34.26
N GLY A 55 -30.85 -37.36 -33.02
CA GLY A 55 -32.12 -37.91 -32.51
C GLY A 55 -32.37 -37.35 -31.09
N THR A 56 -33.50 -36.75 -30.69
CA THR A 56 -34.91 -37.22 -30.61
C THR A 56 -35.12 -38.40 -29.63
N GLN A 57 -36.03 -38.36 -28.64
CA GLN A 57 -36.86 -37.29 -28.03
C GLN A 57 -37.50 -37.83 -26.70
N THR A 58 -38.21 -36.98 -25.94
CA THR A 58 -39.38 -37.30 -25.06
C THR A 58 -39.25 -38.16 -23.75
N THR A 59 -39.38 -37.46 -22.60
CA THR A 59 -40.30 -37.69 -21.44
C THR A 59 -40.30 -38.93 -20.51
N ALA A 60 -40.39 -38.61 -19.20
CA ALA A 60 -41.18 -39.25 -18.11
C ALA A 60 -40.79 -40.67 -17.58
N ALA A 61 -41.28 -41.17 -16.43
CA ALA A 61 -41.56 -40.60 -15.08
C ALA A 61 -41.94 -41.75 -14.09
N HIS A 62 -41.80 -41.54 -12.75
CA HIS A 62 -42.34 -42.42 -11.67
C HIS A 62 -41.75 -43.87 -11.57
N THR A 63 -41.78 -44.66 -10.47
CA THR A 63 -41.96 -44.44 -9.00
C THR A 63 -41.49 -45.68 -8.18
N GLY A 64 -40.75 -45.49 -7.07
CA GLY A 64 -40.67 -46.42 -5.92
C GLY A 64 -39.97 -47.80 -6.12
N LYS A 65 -39.85 -48.69 -5.11
CA LYS A 65 -39.85 -48.55 -3.63
C LYS A 65 -39.35 -49.88 -2.95
N VAL A 66 -38.57 -49.80 -1.85
CA VAL A 66 -38.32 -50.86 -0.80
C VAL A 66 -37.57 -52.17 -1.18
N SER A 67 -36.43 -52.48 -0.53
CA SER A 67 -36.25 -53.63 0.43
C SER A 67 -34.79 -53.96 0.81
N LEU A 68 -34.60 -54.36 2.07
CA LEU A 68 -33.46 -55.07 2.72
C LEU A 68 -34.00 -56.43 3.25
N PRO A 69 -33.25 -57.37 3.90
CA PRO A 69 -31.83 -57.40 4.32
C PRO A 69 -31.08 -58.55 3.58
N PRO A 70 -30.37 -59.61 4.13
CA PRO A 70 -30.00 -60.06 5.49
C PRO A 70 -28.47 -59.95 5.80
N VAL A 71 -27.96 -60.70 6.79
CA VAL A 71 -26.56 -60.76 7.30
C VAL A 71 -26.20 -62.22 7.73
N PHE A 72 -24.92 -62.48 8.04
CA PHE A 72 -24.24 -63.68 8.60
C PHE A 72 -23.41 -64.49 7.57
N ARG A 73 -22.24 -65.05 7.90
CA ARG A 73 -21.67 -65.45 9.21
C ARG A 73 -20.13 -65.33 9.26
N SER A 74 -19.53 -65.24 10.44
CA SER A 74 -18.07 -65.31 10.66
C SER A 74 -17.60 -66.76 10.83
N LEU A 75 -16.37 -67.09 10.38
CA LEU A 75 -15.56 -68.22 10.90
C LEU A 75 -14.05 -68.06 10.64
N LEU A 76 -13.27 -68.29 11.70
CA LEU A 76 -11.86 -68.72 11.84
C LEU A 76 -10.70 -68.16 10.96
N VAL A 77 -9.59 -67.91 11.67
CA VAL A 77 -8.22 -67.67 11.15
C VAL A 77 -7.39 -68.95 11.28
N PRO A 78 -6.42 -69.17 10.39
CA PRO A 78 -5.13 -69.73 10.79
C PRO A 78 -3.96 -68.79 10.42
N GLU A 79 -2.96 -68.71 11.29
CA GLU A 79 -1.69 -68.01 11.02
C GLU A 79 -0.83 -68.79 10.02
N LEU A 80 0.04 -68.10 9.26
CA LEU A 80 1.43 -68.53 9.06
C LEU A 80 2.31 -67.45 8.42
N SER A 81 3.54 -67.34 8.93
CA SER A 81 4.77 -66.81 8.30
C SER A 81 4.77 -65.40 7.68
N SER A 82 5.64 -64.57 8.23
CA SER A 82 6.06 -63.25 7.76
C SER A 82 6.64 -63.22 6.34
N MET A 83 6.34 -62.14 5.60
CA MET A 83 7.34 -61.39 4.82
C MET A 83 6.99 -59.90 4.76
N SER A 84 7.94 -59.04 5.11
CA SER A 84 7.76 -57.58 5.10
C SER A 84 7.99 -57.01 3.70
N VAL A 85 6.90 -56.70 2.99
CA VAL A 85 6.96 -56.02 1.68
C VAL A 85 7.38 -54.56 1.88
N VAL A 86 8.68 -54.30 1.70
CA VAL A 86 9.22 -52.93 1.68
C VAL A 86 8.73 -52.23 0.39
N PRO A 87 8.08 -51.06 0.47
CA PRO A 87 7.66 -50.34 -0.72
C PRO A 87 8.89 -49.84 -1.50
N PRO A 88 8.89 -49.92 -2.85
CA PRO A 88 10.05 -49.54 -3.65
C PRO A 88 10.39 -48.04 -3.48
N ASN A 89 11.67 -47.77 -3.24
CA ASN A 89 12.20 -46.46 -2.92
C ASN A 89 11.84 -45.41 -3.97
N ARG A 90 11.15 -44.32 -3.56
CA ARG A 90 10.68 -43.27 -4.48
C ARG A 90 11.88 -42.51 -5.03
N SER A 91 12.05 -42.54 -6.35
CA SER A 91 13.24 -42.00 -7.04
C SER A 91 13.51 -40.53 -6.69
N GLN A 92 14.70 -40.24 -6.16
CA GLN A 92 15.16 -38.87 -5.90
C GLN A 92 15.31 -38.08 -7.21
N THR A 93 14.32 -37.24 -7.51
CA THR A 93 14.37 -36.24 -8.59
C THR A 93 15.04 -34.96 -8.08
N GLY A 94 16.37 -34.90 -8.19
CA GLY A 94 17.15 -33.72 -7.82
C GLY A 94 18.63 -33.86 -8.24
N TRP A 95 19.19 -32.74 -8.72
CA TRP A 95 20.61 -32.58 -9.06
C TRP A 95 21.13 -31.26 -8.45
N PRO A 96 22.42 -31.16 -8.10
CA PRO A 96 23.44 -32.21 -8.11
C PRO A 96 23.42 -33.08 -6.84
N ARG A 97 24.05 -34.27 -6.90
CA ARG A 97 24.20 -35.16 -5.74
C ARG A 97 25.48 -34.83 -4.97
N GLY A 98 25.36 -34.43 -3.72
CA GLY A 98 26.49 -34.13 -2.84
C GLY A 98 27.12 -35.39 -2.20
N VAL A 99 28.43 -35.35 -2.00
CA VAL A 99 29.21 -36.42 -1.36
C VAL A 99 29.00 -36.41 0.16
N THR A 100 28.93 -37.59 0.79
CA THR A 100 28.95 -37.75 2.26
C THR A 100 30.32 -37.38 2.84
N GLN A 101 30.50 -36.10 3.18
CA GLN A 101 31.62 -35.65 4.00
C GLN A 101 31.32 -35.87 5.50
N PHE A 102 32.14 -36.69 6.16
CA PHE A 102 32.28 -36.62 7.60
C PHE A 102 33.10 -35.38 7.95
N GLY A 103 32.46 -34.38 8.56
CA GLY A 103 33.09 -33.15 9.01
C GLY A 103 32.52 -32.70 10.35
N ASN A 104 33.38 -32.10 11.18
CA ASN A 104 32.95 -31.52 12.45
C ASN A 104 31.89 -30.45 12.19
N LYS A 105 30.77 -30.52 12.91
CA LYS A 105 29.65 -29.58 12.76
C LYS A 105 30.02 -28.22 13.36
N TYR A 106 30.62 -27.37 12.55
CA TYR A 106 30.71 -25.93 12.84
C TYR A 106 29.31 -25.39 13.14
N ILE A 107 29.18 -24.55 14.17
CA ILE A 107 27.94 -23.85 14.47
C ILE A 107 27.61 -22.99 13.24
N GLN A 108 26.48 -23.27 12.59
CA GLN A 108 26.06 -22.49 11.43
C GLN A 108 25.77 -21.06 11.85
N GLN A 109 26.52 -20.12 11.27
CA GLN A 109 26.24 -18.70 11.40
C GLN A 109 24.82 -18.41 10.91
N THR A 110 24.14 -17.45 11.54
CA THR A 110 22.82 -17.00 11.12
C THR A 110 22.82 -16.59 9.65
N LYS A 111 21.73 -16.90 8.94
CA LYS A 111 21.56 -16.54 7.52
C LYS A 111 21.76 -15.04 7.33
N PRO A 112 22.37 -14.59 6.21
CA PRO A 112 22.44 -13.16 5.90
C PRO A 112 21.05 -12.51 5.89
N LEU A 113 20.93 -11.31 6.46
CA LEU A 113 19.68 -10.52 6.46
C LEU A 113 19.18 -10.19 5.05
N THR A 114 20.05 -10.27 4.04
CA THR A 114 19.70 -10.14 2.61
C THR A 114 18.99 -11.36 2.03
N LEU A 115 19.07 -12.53 2.69
CA LEU A 115 18.43 -13.78 2.26
C LEU A 115 17.10 -14.01 3.00
N GLU A 116 17.04 -13.67 4.28
CA GLU A 116 15.83 -13.78 5.09
C GLU A 116 15.80 -12.64 6.12
N ARG A 117 14.95 -11.64 5.89
CA ARG A 117 14.79 -10.50 6.80
C ARG A 117 13.54 -10.69 7.66
N THR A 118 13.75 -11.13 8.89
CA THR A 118 12.71 -11.23 9.91
C THR A 118 12.31 -9.84 10.42
N ILE A 119 11.01 -9.61 10.55
CA ILE A 119 10.40 -8.37 11.08
C ILE A 119 9.31 -8.75 12.08
N ASN A 120 9.33 -8.16 13.28
CA ASN A 120 8.28 -8.33 14.27
C ASN A 120 7.09 -7.41 13.97
N LEU A 121 5.90 -7.99 13.92
CA LEU A 121 4.63 -7.27 13.92
C LEU A 121 3.92 -7.52 15.26
N TYR A 122 3.18 -6.51 15.73
CA TYR A 122 2.37 -6.59 16.95
C TYR A 122 0.90 -6.25 16.65
N PRO A 123 -0.06 -6.63 17.51
CA PRO A 123 -1.47 -6.42 17.27
C PRO A 123 -1.81 -4.93 17.18
N LEU A 124 -2.74 -4.54 16.30
CA LEU A 124 -3.25 -3.16 16.18
C LEU A 124 -3.70 -2.59 17.54
N THR A 125 -4.28 -3.41 18.41
CA THR A 125 -4.72 -3.06 19.76
C THR A 125 -3.61 -2.64 20.73
N ASN A 126 -2.33 -2.92 20.42
CA ASN A 126 -1.19 -2.45 21.22
C ASN A 126 -0.86 -0.98 20.99
N TYR A 127 -1.41 -0.38 19.94
CA TYR A 127 -1.13 1.00 19.52
C TYR A 127 -2.29 1.91 19.90
N THR A 128 -1.94 3.04 20.51
CA THR A 128 -2.91 4.04 20.97
C THR A 128 -2.81 5.31 20.13
N PHE A 129 -3.97 5.88 19.79
CA PHE A 129 -4.09 7.00 18.87
C PHE A 129 -4.64 8.23 19.61
N GLY A 130 -3.73 9.11 20.03
CA GLY A 130 -4.07 10.44 20.54
C GLY A 130 -4.29 11.45 19.40
N THR A 131 -4.85 12.61 19.72
CA THR A 131 -5.01 13.72 18.76
C THR A 131 -4.12 14.91 19.15
N LYS A 132 -3.52 15.57 18.15
CA LYS A 132 -2.77 16.84 18.30
C LYS A 132 -3.25 17.89 17.30
N GLU A 133 -2.74 19.11 17.40
CA GLU A 133 -3.13 20.20 16.49
C GLU A 133 -2.94 19.86 15.00
N PRO A 134 -3.78 20.41 14.11
CA PRO A 134 -3.80 20.04 12.70
C PRO A 134 -2.50 20.43 11.98
N LEU A 135 -2.04 19.53 11.12
CA LEU A 135 -0.83 19.68 10.31
C LEU A 135 -1.22 20.03 8.88
N TYR A 136 -1.02 21.28 8.49
CA TYR A 136 -1.35 21.78 7.16
C TYR A 136 -0.21 21.50 6.15
N GLU A 137 -0.59 21.22 4.91
CA GLU A 137 0.35 21.06 3.80
C GLU A 137 1.01 22.40 3.43
N LYS A 138 2.28 22.35 2.99
CA LYS A 138 2.99 23.53 2.44
C LYS A 138 2.31 24.10 1.19
N ASP A 139 1.66 23.24 0.40
CA ASP A 139 1.09 23.57 -0.90
C ASP A 139 -0.44 23.60 -0.83
N SER A 140 -1.05 24.77 -1.04
CA SER A 140 -2.52 24.94 -1.03
C SER A 140 -3.22 24.32 -2.25
N SER A 141 -2.48 23.95 -3.30
CA SER A 141 -3.01 23.36 -4.52
C SER A 141 -1.96 22.56 -5.28
N VAL A 142 -2.41 21.69 -6.20
CA VAL A 142 -1.54 20.94 -7.11
C VAL A 142 -0.69 21.87 -7.99
N ALA A 143 -1.24 23.02 -8.40
CA ALA A 143 -0.51 24.04 -9.15
C ALA A 143 0.62 24.66 -8.33
N ALA A 144 0.34 25.06 -7.07
CA ALA A 144 1.34 25.58 -6.15
C ALA A 144 2.47 24.56 -5.88
N ARG A 145 2.13 23.27 -5.68
CA ARG A 145 3.10 22.19 -5.49
C ARG A 145 4.10 22.08 -6.64
N PHE A 146 3.63 22.11 -7.89
CA PHE A 146 4.53 22.03 -9.05
C PHE A 146 5.27 23.35 -9.33
N GLN A 147 4.72 24.50 -8.92
CA GLN A 147 5.42 25.77 -9.00
C GLN A 147 6.58 25.84 -7.99
N ARG A 148 6.32 25.56 -6.71
CA ARG A 148 7.38 25.44 -5.68
C ARG A 148 8.43 24.38 -6.07
N MET A 149 8.02 23.28 -6.70
CA MET A 149 8.96 22.26 -7.18
C MET A 149 9.90 22.77 -8.28
N ARG A 150 9.47 23.67 -9.17
CA ARG A 150 10.37 24.35 -10.12
C ARG A 150 11.34 25.26 -9.37
N GLU A 151 10.81 26.14 -8.53
CA GLU A 151 11.60 27.14 -7.80
C GLU A 151 12.62 26.56 -6.82
N GLU A 152 12.37 25.38 -6.26
CA GLU A 152 13.35 24.62 -5.49
C GLU A 152 14.35 23.91 -6.40
N PHE A 153 13.90 23.32 -7.52
CA PHE A 153 14.78 22.60 -8.43
C PHE A 153 15.87 23.49 -9.02
N ASP A 154 15.55 24.75 -9.32
CA ASP A 154 16.51 25.73 -9.84
C ASP A 154 17.51 26.23 -8.76
N LYS A 155 17.21 26.02 -7.46
CA LYS A 155 18.04 26.49 -6.31
C LYS A 155 18.87 25.38 -5.67
N ILE A 156 18.28 24.19 -5.49
CA ILE A 156 18.87 23.06 -4.76
C ILE A 156 18.86 21.73 -5.55
N GLY A 157 18.36 21.73 -6.79
CA GLY A 157 18.29 20.53 -7.63
C GLY A 157 17.18 19.56 -7.25
N MET A 158 17.41 18.27 -7.47
CA MET A 158 16.39 17.23 -7.29
C MET A 158 15.84 17.20 -5.85
N ARG A 159 14.52 17.38 -5.70
CA ARG A 159 13.82 17.26 -4.41
C ARG A 159 13.98 15.83 -3.89
N ARG A 160 14.42 15.69 -2.64
CA ARG A 160 14.50 14.39 -1.94
C ARG A 160 13.32 14.24 -0.99
N THR A 161 12.67 13.09 -1.03
CA THR A 161 11.49 12.76 -0.23
C THR A 161 11.64 11.39 0.41
N VAL A 162 11.24 11.25 1.67
CA VAL A 162 11.31 10.00 2.43
C VAL A 162 9.95 9.67 3.02
N GLU A 163 9.53 8.41 2.91
CA GLU A 163 8.25 7.90 3.40
C GLU A 163 8.46 6.62 4.22
N GLY A 164 7.85 6.57 5.41
CA GLY A 164 7.92 5.44 6.34
C GLY A 164 6.72 4.53 6.20
N VAL A 165 6.98 3.23 6.03
CA VAL A 165 5.96 2.17 6.04
C VAL A 165 5.98 1.50 7.42
N LEU A 166 4.96 1.82 8.21
CA LEU A 166 4.69 1.20 9.51
C LEU A 166 3.74 0.04 9.29
N ILE A 167 4.02 -1.10 9.92
CA ILE A 167 3.24 -2.33 9.76
C ILE A 167 2.82 -2.84 11.13
N VAL A 168 1.53 -3.16 11.26
CA VAL A 168 0.93 -3.85 12.41
C VAL A 168 0.25 -5.12 11.91
N HIS A 169 -0.32 -5.93 12.80
CA HIS A 169 -1.25 -6.99 12.37
C HIS A 169 -2.58 -6.95 13.09
N GLU A 170 -3.60 -7.48 12.42
CA GLU A 170 -4.86 -7.86 13.04
C GLU A 170 -5.23 -9.24 12.49
N HIS A 171 -5.68 -10.16 13.34
CA HIS A 171 -5.99 -11.55 12.96
C HIS A 171 -4.84 -12.30 12.21
N ARG A 172 -3.58 -11.90 12.44
CA ARG A 172 -2.37 -12.34 11.73
C ARG A 172 -2.33 -11.97 10.23
N LEU A 173 -3.01 -10.89 9.84
CA LEU A 173 -2.88 -10.26 8.53
C LEU A 173 -2.09 -8.94 8.69
N PRO A 174 -1.03 -8.69 7.89
CA PRO A 174 -0.32 -7.41 7.94
C PRO A 174 -1.21 -6.26 7.46
N HIS A 175 -1.19 -5.16 8.21
CA HIS A 175 -1.85 -3.90 7.85
C HIS A 175 -0.82 -2.77 7.85
N VAL A 176 -0.85 -1.94 6.81
CA VAL A 176 -0.01 -0.73 6.70
C VAL A 176 -0.74 0.44 7.34
N LEU A 177 -0.06 1.23 8.16
CA LEU A 177 -0.64 2.46 8.71
C LEU A 177 -0.56 3.61 7.68
N LEU A 178 -1.72 4.14 7.29
CA LEU A 178 -1.88 5.22 6.31
C LEU A 178 -2.57 6.44 6.91
N LEU A 179 -2.17 7.63 6.48
CA LEU A 179 -2.80 8.90 6.80
C LEU A 179 -3.90 9.19 5.75
N GLN A 180 -5.16 9.07 6.16
CA GLN A 180 -6.32 9.45 5.37
C GLN A 180 -6.64 10.94 5.57
N LEU A 181 -6.87 11.65 4.46
CA LEU A 181 -7.29 13.06 4.41
C LEU A 181 -8.58 13.14 3.59
N GLY A 182 -9.67 13.61 4.20
CA GLY A 182 -11.00 13.50 3.59
C GLY A 182 -11.41 12.05 3.38
N THR A 183 -11.98 11.72 2.22
CA THR A 183 -12.50 10.37 1.92
C THR A 183 -11.51 9.48 1.17
N THR A 184 -10.93 9.96 0.06
CA THR A 184 -10.21 9.13 -0.92
C THR A 184 -8.71 9.42 -1.04
N PHE A 185 -8.15 10.31 -0.22
CA PHE A 185 -6.73 10.67 -0.30
C PHE A 185 -5.93 10.02 0.84
N PHE A 186 -4.97 9.17 0.49
CA PHE A 186 -4.14 8.42 1.42
C PHE A 186 -2.66 8.75 1.23
N LYS A 187 -1.92 8.80 2.34
CA LYS A 187 -0.47 9.07 2.40
C LYS A 187 0.24 8.12 3.35
N LEU A 188 1.52 7.87 3.06
CA LEU A 188 2.46 7.39 4.07
C LEU A 188 2.94 8.57 4.94
N PRO A 189 3.23 8.37 6.23
CA PRO A 189 3.93 9.38 7.03
C PRO A 189 5.35 9.59 6.48
N GLY A 190 5.74 10.84 6.28
CA GLY A 190 6.96 11.21 5.57
C GLY A 190 6.88 12.61 4.99
N GLY A 191 7.87 12.98 4.17
CA GLY A 191 7.95 14.33 3.63
C GLY A 191 9.30 14.66 2.99
N GLU A 192 9.58 15.96 2.94
CA GLU A 192 10.72 16.52 2.23
C GLU A 192 11.94 16.63 3.15
N LEU A 193 13.09 16.20 2.63
CA LEU A 193 14.38 16.36 3.32
C LEU A 193 14.92 17.78 3.11
N ASN A 194 15.61 18.30 4.13
CA ASN A 194 16.39 19.52 4.02
C ASN A 194 17.64 19.30 3.11
N PRO A 195 18.23 20.36 2.52
CA PRO A 195 19.48 20.25 1.79
C PRO A 195 20.60 19.67 2.67
N GLY A 196 21.29 18.62 2.20
CA GLY A 196 22.35 17.94 2.95
C GLY A 196 21.90 17.05 4.11
N GLU A 197 20.61 17.00 4.46
CA GLU A 197 20.07 16.16 5.55
C GLU A 197 20.22 14.66 5.22
N ASP A 198 20.49 13.83 6.23
CA ASP A 198 20.47 12.37 6.07
C ASP A 198 19.04 11.85 5.83
N GLU A 199 18.93 10.74 5.11
CA GLU A 199 17.64 10.16 4.72
C GLU A 199 16.93 9.45 5.88
N VAL A 200 17.68 8.79 6.77
CA VAL A 200 17.14 8.09 7.93
C VAL A 200 16.82 9.09 9.04
N GLU A 201 17.76 9.95 9.42
CA GLU A 201 17.52 10.96 10.46
C GLU A 201 16.45 11.98 10.04
N GLY A 202 16.41 12.37 8.76
CA GLY A 202 15.33 13.19 8.20
C GLY A 202 13.97 12.48 8.26
N LEU A 203 13.92 11.16 8.02
CA LEU A 203 12.68 10.40 8.22
C LEU A 203 12.30 10.31 9.71
N LYS A 204 13.24 10.10 10.64
CA LYS A 204 12.96 10.14 12.09
C LYS A 204 12.39 11.49 12.53
N ARG A 205 12.93 12.59 12.01
CA ARG A 205 12.38 13.95 12.21
C ARG A 205 10.94 14.04 11.72
N LEU A 206 10.68 13.70 10.46
CA LEU A 206 9.35 13.77 9.84
C LEU A 206 8.32 12.85 10.52
N MET A 207 8.75 11.64 10.93
CA MET A 207 7.93 10.71 11.71
C MET A 207 7.53 11.27 13.08
N THR A 208 8.46 11.95 13.75
CA THR A 208 8.20 12.62 15.04
C THR A 208 7.32 13.87 14.86
N GLU A 209 7.55 14.65 13.82
CA GLU A 209 6.73 15.80 13.42
C GLU A 209 5.27 15.39 13.18
N ILE A 210 5.05 14.30 12.43
CA ILE A 210 3.71 13.86 12.02
C ILE A 210 3.01 13.02 13.10
N LEU A 211 3.66 12.01 13.68
CA LEU A 211 3.05 11.04 14.61
C LEU A 211 3.59 11.09 16.04
N GLY A 212 4.69 11.81 16.29
CA GLY A 212 5.30 11.93 17.61
C GLY A 212 4.43 12.69 18.62
N ARG A 213 4.59 12.31 19.90
CA ARG A 213 3.87 12.85 21.06
C ARG A 213 4.30 14.29 21.37
N GLN A 214 3.40 15.08 21.95
CA GLN A 214 3.72 16.44 22.44
C GLN A 214 4.24 16.44 23.89
N ASP A 215 4.17 15.29 24.58
CA ASP A 215 4.49 15.12 26.01
C ASP A 215 6.00 15.14 26.34
N GLY A 216 6.85 15.63 25.43
CA GLY A 216 8.32 15.61 25.55
C GLY A 216 8.98 14.23 25.40
N VAL A 217 8.20 13.13 25.46
CA VAL A 217 8.71 11.76 25.26
C VAL A 217 9.05 11.53 23.79
N LEU A 218 10.36 11.51 23.48
CA LEU A 218 10.86 11.12 22.17
C LEU A 218 10.50 9.65 21.89
N GLN A 219 9.87 9.41 20.75
CA GLN A 219 9.63 8.07 20.23
C GLN A 219 10.90 7.63 19.48
N ASP A 220 11.51 6.51 19.90
CA ASP A 220 12.57 5.89 19.10
C ASP A 220 11.96 5.19 17.88
N TRP A 221 12.65 5.33 16.74
CA TRP A 221 12.19 4.88 15.41
C TRP A 221 13.30 4.05 14.77
N VAL A 222 13.08 2.74 14.67
CA VAL A 222 14.05 1.79 14.10
C VAL A 222 13.82 1.65 12.59
N ILE A 223 14.77 2.13 11.79
CA ILE A 223 14.63 2.30 10.33
C ILE A 223 15.84 1.70 9.62
N ASP A 224 15.83 0.37 9.46
CA ASP A 224 16.98 -0.39 8.93
C ASP A 224 16.85 -0.73 7.44
N ASP A 225 15.61 -0.76 6.91
CA ASP A 225 15.27 -1.42 5.65
C ASP A 225 14.71 -0.43 4.62
N CYS A 226 15.47 -0.12 3.57
CA CYS A 226 14.90 0.48 2.37
C CYS A 226 14.06 -0.57 1.61
N ILE A 227 12.83 -0.21 1.22
CA ILE A 227 11.92 -1.12 0.49
C ILE A 227 11.68 -0.73 -0.96
N GLY A 228 11.93 0.52 -1.34
CA GLY A 228 11.64 1.00 -2.70
C GLY A 228 12.13 2.41 -2.98
N ASN A 229 12.33 2.69 -4.27
CA ASN A 229 12.73 3.99 -4.79
C ASN A 229 11.80 4.37 -5.94
N TRP A 230 11.38 5.64 -5.99
CA TRP A 230 10.52 6.19 -7.03
C TRP A 230 11.08 7.52 -7.55
N TRP A 231 10.98 7.75 -8.86
CA TRP A 231 11.48 8.95 -9.51
C TRP A 231 10.40 9.66 -10.32
N ARG A 232 10.36 10.98 -10.21
CA ARG A 232 9.53 11.88 -11.01
C ARG A 232 10.40 12.51 -12.11
N PRO A 233 10.16 12.26 -13.40
CA PRO A 233 11.00 12.82 -14.48
C PRO A 233 10.72 14.31 -14.74
N ASN A 234 9.47 14.73 -14.61
CA ASN A 234 8.95 16.04 -15.01
C ASN A 234 8.29 16.78 -13.83
N PHE A 235 7.88 18.03 -14.01
CA PHE A 235 7.07 18.77 -13.01
C PHE A 235 5.58 18.41 -13.12
N GLU A 236 5.29 17.10 -13.07
CA GLU A 236 4.00 16.49 -13.41
C GLU A 236 3.67 15.32 -12.44
N PRO A 237 2.41 14.85 -12.35
CA PRO A 237 2.02 13.77 -11.43
C PRO A 237 2.74 12.40 -11.56
N PRO A 238 3.09 11.89 -12.76
CA PRO A 238 3.66 10.55 -12.93
C PRO A 238 4.97 10.32 -12.17
N GLN A 239 5.10 9.12 -11.59
CA GLN A 239 6.28 8.62 -10.89
C GLN A 239 6.52 7.17 -11.30
N TYR A 240 7.78 6.75 -11.37
CA TYR A 240 8.18 5.43 -11.84
C TYR A 240 9.15 4.77 -10.84
N PRO A 241 9.11 3.43 -10.65
CA PRO A 241 10.03 2.71 -9.76
C PRO A 241 11.42 2.48 -10.37
N TYR A 242 11.79 3.28 -11.37
CA TYR A 242 13.07 3.32 -12.08
C TYR A 242 13.26 4.72 -12.67
N ILE A 243 14.50 5.08 -13.03
CA ILE A 243 14.78 6.32 -13.78
C ILE A 243 14.43 6.05 -15.26
N PRO A 244 13.49 6.79 -15.89
CA PRO A 244 13.10 6.52 -17.27
C PRO A 244 14.22 6.81 -18.28
N ALA A 245 14.17 6.14 -19.43
CA ALA A 245 15.18 6.30 -20.49
C ALA A 245 15.38 7.77 -20.88
N HIS A 246 16.64 8.16 -21.11
CA HIS A 246 17.08 9.53 -21.44
C HIS A 246 16.84 10.61 -20.36
N ILE A 247 16.24 10.29 -19.20
CA ILE A 247 16.06 11.24 -18.09
C ILE A 247 17.34 11.32 -17.25
N THR A 248 18.20 12.29 -17.56
CA THR A 248 19.44 12.56 -16.79
C THR A 248 19.23 13.41 -15.54
N LYS A 249 18.09 14.13 -15.44
CA LYS A 249 17.77 15.06 -14.35
C LYS A 249 16.30 14.92 -13.89
N PRO A 250 15.95 13.87 -13.12
CA PRO A 250 14.64 13.77 -12.46
C PRO A 250 14.44 14.91 -11.45
N LYS A 251 13.17 15.27 -11.15
CA LYS A 251 12.79 16.42 -10.32
C LYS A 251 12.53 16.07 -8.85
N GLU A 252 12.06 14.85 -8.60
CA GLU A 252 11.79 14.30 -7.27
C GLU A 252 12.35 12.87 -7.25
N HIS A 253 13.13 12.53 -6.22
CA HIS A 253 13.50 11.16 -5.87
C HIS A 253 12.94 10.87 -4.48
N LYS A 254 12.08 9.87 -4.43
CA LYS A 254 11.38 9.40 -3.24
C LYS A 254 11.92 8.04 -2.83
N LYS A 255 12.27 7.90 -1.55
CA LYS A 255 12.65 6.63 -0.92
C LYS A 255 11.60 6.18 0.08
N LEU A 256 11.32 4.89 0.09
CA LEU A 256 10.47 4.24 1.08
C LEU A 256 11.33 3.37 2.00
N PHE A 257 11.07 3.46 3.30
CA PHE A 257 11.71 2.65 4.33
C PHE A 257 10.67 1.92 5.18
N LEU A 258 10.97 0.70 5.61
CA LEU A 258 10.18 -0.01 6.63
C LEU A 258 10.61 0.50 8.01
N VAL A 259 9.63 0.98 8.78
CA VAL A 259 9.82 1.45 10.16
C VAL A 259 9.36 0.34 11.11
N GLN A 260 10.29 -0.29 11.82
CA GLN A 260 9.97 -1.31 12.81
C GLN A 260 9.38 -0.61 14.05
N LEU A 261 8.21 -1.08 14.47
CA LEU A 261 7.52 -0.58 15.65
C LEU A 261 7.92 -1.37 16.89
N GLN A 262 7.96 -0.68 18.03
CA GLN A 262 8.04 -1.30 19.35
C GLN A 262 6.73 -2.05 19.67
N GLU A 263 6.77 -2.96 20.64
CA GLU A 263 5.62 -3.80 21.04
C GLU A 263 4.34 -2.99 21.32
N LYS A 264 4.50 -1.79 21.90
CA LYS A 264 3.44 -0.82 22.20
C LYS A 264 3.94 0.59 21.90
N ALA A 265 3.10 1.45 21.37
CA ALA A 265 3.40 2.87 21.18
C ALA A 265 2.13 3.75 21.26
N LEU A 266 2.32 5.05 21.47
CA LEU A 266 1.25 6.06 21.42
C LEU A 266 1.60 7.07 20.33
N PHE A 267 0.77 7.11 19.29
CA PHE A 267 0.89 8.06 18.19
C PHE A 267 -0.05 9.25 18.44
N ALA A 268 0.45 10.48 18.31
CA ALA A 268 -0.37 11.68 18.35
C ALA A 268 -0.64 12.15 16.92
N VAL A 269 -1.85 11.87 16.41
CA VAL A 269 -2.26 12.12 15.03
C VAL A 269 -2.80 13.56 14.91
N PRO A 270 -2.43 14.35 13.88
CA PRO A 270 -2.99 15.69 13.69
C PRO A 270 -4.50 15.64 13.41
N LYS A 271 -5.31 16.49 14.07
CA LYS A 271 -6.80 16.49 14.00
C LYS A 271 -7.42 16.48 12.58
N ASN A 272 -6.70 16.96 11.57
CA ASN A 272 -7.15 16.98 10.17
C ASN A 272 -6.86 15.67 9.39
N TYR A 273 -6.09 14.75 9.97
CA TYR A 273 -5.77 13.44 9.42
C TYR A 273 -6.40 12.33 10.27
N LYS A 274 -6.81 11.24 9.62
CA LYS A 274 -7.19 9.99 10.30
C LYS A 274 -6.13 8.94 10.01
N LEU A 275 -5.52 8.37 11.04
CA LEU A 275 -4.63 7.21 10.87
C LEU A 275 -5.51 5.95 10.72
N VAL A 276 -5.29 5.19 9.66
CA VAL A 276 -6.03 3.94 9.36
C VAL A 276 -5.06 2.79 9.14
N ALA A 277 -5.44 1.57 9.53
CA ALA A 277 -4.70 0.36 9.24
C ALA A 277 -5.32 -0.33 8.02
N ALA A 278 -4.64 -0.30 6.87
CA ALA A 278 -5.13 -0.88 5.62
C ALA A 278 -4.49 -2.27 5.38
N PRO A 279 -5.26 -3.36 5.28
CA PRO A 279 -4.70 -4.70 5.02
C PRO A 279 -4.11 -4.79 3.61
N LEU A 280 -3.06 -5.61 3.44
CA LEU A 280 -2.37 -5.72 2.15
C LEU A 280 -3.28 -6.11 0.96
N PHE A 281 -4.39 -6.82 1.19
CA PHE A 281 -5.34 -7.20 0.14
C PHE A 281 -6.23 -6.04 -0.35
N GLU A 282 -6.40 -4.98 0.45
CA GLU A 282 -7.14 -3.77 0.04
C GLU A 282 -6.27 -2.84 -0.83
N LEU A 283 -4.95 -2.89 -0.59
CA LEU A 283 -3.94 -2.12 -1.34
C LEU A 283 -3.57 -2.80 -2.67
N TYR A 284 -3.47 -4.13 -2.70
CA TYR A 284 -2.96 -4.89 -3.84
C TYR A 284 -3.74 -4.60 -5.14
N ASP A 285 -3.02 -4.18 -6.18
CA ASP A 285 -3.53 -3.78 -7.50
C ASP A 285 -4.54 -2.60 -7.50
N ASN A 286 -4.79 -2.00 -6.32
CA ASN A 286 -5.73 -0.90 -6.14
C ASN A 286 -5.07 0.48 -6.36
N ALA A 287 -4.39 0.62 -7.49
CA ALA A 287 -3.79 1.88 -7.92
C ALA A 287 -4.81 3.04 -8.09
N PRO A 288 -6.09 2.81 -8.47
CA PRO A 288 -7.09 3.89 -8.51
C PRO A 288 -7.45 4.46 -7.13
N GLY A 289 -7.47 3.65 -6.08
CA GLY A 289 -7.79 4.10 -4.72
C GLY A 289 -6.58 4.66 -3.95
N TYR A 290 -5.41 4.04 -4.08
CA TYR A 290 -4.23 4.34 -3.25
C TYR A 290 -3.04 4.94 -4.02
N GLY A 291 -3.13 5.04 -5.35
CA GLY A 291 -2.01 5.42 -6.20
C GLY A 291 -0.94 4.32 -6.33
N PRO A 292 -0.04 4.42 -7.34
CA PRO A 292 0.85 3.33 -7.73
C PRO A 292 1.90 2.95 -6.67
N ILE A 293 2.19 3.85 -5.72
CA ILE A 293 3.19 3.63 -4.66
C ILE A 293 2.62 2.76 -3.54
N ILE A 294 1.46 3.15 -2.98
CA ILE A 294 0.85 2.44 -1.87
C ILE A 294 0.27 1.10 -2.35
N SER A 295 -0.30 1.05 -3.56
CA SER A 295 -0.87 -0.19 -4.12
C SER A 295 0.15 -1.26 -4.51
N SER A 296 1.45 -0.93 -4.52
CA SER A 296 2.56 -1.87 -4.76
C SER A 296 3.31 -2.27 -3.48
N LEU A 297 2.92 -1.74 -2.31
CA LEU A 297 3.47 -2.17 -1.03
C LEU A 297 3.35 -3.68 -0.76
N PRO A 298 2.25 -4.39 -1.09
CA PRO A 298 2.18 -5.83 -0.86
C PRO A 298 3.30 -6.62 -1.58
N GLN A 299 3.68 -6.19 -2.78
CA GLN A 299 4.80 -6.75 -3.55
C GLN A 299 6.15 -6.38 -2.93
N LEU A 300 6.34 -5.13 -2.49
CA LEU A 300 7.59 -4.71 -1.84
C LEU A 300 7.78 -5.36 -0.46
N LEU A 301 6.69 -5.70 0.22
CA LEU A 301 6.69 -6.31 1.55
C LEU A 301 6.72 -7.84 1.53
N SER A 302 6.49 -8.51 0.39
CA SER A 302 6.48 -9.98 0.29
C SER A 302 7.85 -10.64 0.54
N ARG A 303 8.93 -9.85 0.63
CA ARG A 303 10.30 -10.33 0.93
C ARG A 303 10.61 -10.53 2.43
N PHE A 304 9.72 -10.09 3.32
CA PHE A 304 9.95 -10.11 4.76
C PHE A 304 9.33 -11.35 5.42
N ASN A 305 10.05 -11.93 6.39
CA ASN A 305 9.51 -12.97 7.27
C ASN A 305 8.82 -12.29 8.47
N PHE A 306 7.50 -12.12 8.40
CA PHE A 306 6.72 -11.46 9.45
C PHE A 306 6.42 -12.39 10.61
N ILE A 307 6.87 -12.01 11.81
CA ILE A 307 6.50 -12.66 13.07
C ILE A 307 5.28 -11.94 13.63
N TYR A 308 4.17 -12.66 13.77
CA TYR A 308 2.92 -12.17 14.38
C TYR A 308 2.96 -12.46 15.87
N ASN A 309 3.34 -11.45 16.66
CA ASN A 309 3.41 -11.50 18.13
C ASN A 309 2.04 -11.20 18.76
#